data_AF-V4XY56-F1
#
_entry.id   AF-V4XY56-F1
#
_cell.length_a   1.000
_cell.length_b   1.000
_cell.length_c   1.000
_cell.angle_alpha   90.00
_cell.angle_beta   90.00
_cell.angle_gamma   90.00
#
_symmetry.space_group_name_H-M   'P 1'
#
loop_
_entity.id
_entity.type
_entity.pdbx_description
1 polymer ?
#
loop_
_entity_poly.entity_id
_entity_poly.type
_entity_poly.pdbx_seq_one_letter_code
_entity_poly.pdbx_strand_id
1 'polypeptide(L)'
;MGLFRSREVIGIADDALSFVLEASAETHPDEYMGFLRAERVDRLDADLDARSSDLVAVDVLVIPGTTSNPVSATVRENLVPNDNRTVGSVHSHPNGVLRPSDADLATFGNGPVHVIVGAPYERGDWRAFDRQGEPRDLPVLDVDLPDPEEFFDFTQADIDAEL
;
A
#
# COMPACT_ATOMS: atom_id res chain seq x y z
N MET A 1 24.88 14.36 17.16
CA MET A 1 23.63 13.59 17.27
C MET A 1 23.08 13.44 15.87
N GLY A 2 23.34 12.31 15.19
CA GLY A 2 22.82 12.07 13.85
C GLY A 2 21.30 11.91 13.93
N LEU A 3 20.56 12.87 13.37
CA LEU A 3 19.10 12.80 13.28
C LEU A 3 18.76 11.72 12.24
N PHE A 4 18.49 10.50 12.69
CA PHE A 4 17.78 9.51 11.88
C PHE A 4 16.38 10.07 11.61
N ARG A 5 16.20 10.78 10.49
CA ARG A 5 14.86 11.11 9.99
C ARG A 5 14.09 9.81 9.78
N SER A 6 12.84 9.77 10.23
CA SER A 6 11.93 8.63 10.03
C SER A 6 11.80 8.29 8.54
N ARG A 7 11.56 7.00 8.25
CA ARG A 7 11.19 6.53 6.92
C ARG A 7 9.87 7.18 6.53
N GLU A 8 9.80 7.76 5.35
CA GLU A 8 8.62 8.42 4.84
C GLU A 8 8.05 7.63 3.67
N VAL A 9 6.73 7.48 3.61
CA VAL A 9 6.06 6.93 2.43
C VAL A 9 5.86 8.08 1.45
N ILE A 10 6.56 8.02 0.32
CA ILE A 10 6.68 9.13 -0.63
C ILE A 10 5.78 8.95 -1.85
N GLY A 11 5.16 7.79 -2.05
CA GLY A 11 4.29 7.52 -3.19
C GLY A 11 3.70 6.12 -3.17
N ILE A 12 2.86 5.86 -4.17
CA ILE A 12 2.27 4.56 -4.49
C ILE A 12 2.67 4.18 -5.92
N ALA A 13 3.07 2.93 -6.13
CA ALA A 13 3.39 2.41 -7.45
C ALA A 13 2.15 2.44 -8.37
N ASP A 14 2.35 2.74 -9.64
CA ASP A 14 1.29 2.78 -10.65
C ASP A 14 0.49 1.48 -10.68
N ASP A 15 1.20 0.34 -10.70
CA ASP A 15 0.63 -1.00 -10.71
C ASP A 15 -0.15 -1.32 -9.43
N ALA A 16 0.34 -0.90 -8.26
CA ALA A 16 -0.35 -1.11 -7.00
C ALA A 16 -1.69 -0.36 -6.97
N LEU A 17 -1.71 0.89 -7.46
CA LEU A 17 -2.94 1.67 -7.57
C LEU A 17 -3.89 1.05 -8.61
N SER A 18 -3.37 0.63 -9.77
CA SER A 18 -4.15 -0.04 -10.83
C SER A 18 -4.84 -1.29 -10.30
N PHE A 19 -4.11 -2.13 -9.56
CA PHE A 19 -4.64 -3.33 -8.92
C PHE A 19 -5.77 -3.01 -7.95
N VAL A 20 -5.59 -2.00 -7.08
CA VAL A 20 -6.63 -1.59 -6.12
C VAL A 20 -7.90 -1.15 -6.83
N LEU A 21 -7.78 -0.32 -7.87
CA LEU A 21 -8.93 0.18 -8.63
C LEU A 21 -9.71 -0.96 -9.29
N GLU A 22 -9.00 -1.89 -9.93
CA GLU A 22 -9.60 -3.07 -10.57
C GLU A 22 -10.26 -3.99 -9.54
N ALA A 23 -9.56 -4.36 -8.47
CA ALA A 23 -10.11 -5.20 -7.40
C ALA A 23 -11.34 -4.56 -6.74
N SER A 24 -11.36 -3.24 -6.60
CA SER A 24 -12.49 -2.49 -6.07
C SER A 24 -13.69 -2.51 -7.01
N ALA A 25 -13.45 -2.40 -8.32
CA ALA A 25 -14.49 -2.53 -9.34
C ALA A 25 -15.08 -3.96 -9.39
N GLU A 26 -14.24 -4.99 -9.25
CA GLU A 26 -14.67 -6.39 -9.21
C GLU A 26 -15.48 -6.74 -7.96
N THR A 27 -15.16 -6.11 -6.83
CA THR A 27 -15.85 -6.34 -5.55
C THR A 27 -17.18 -5.56 -5.46
N HIS A 28 -17.42 -4.60 -6.35
CA HIS A 28 -18.64 -3.79 -6.34
C HIS A 28 -19.91 -4.67 -6.43
N PRO A 29 -20.95 -4.42 -5.59
CA PRO A 29 -21.16 -3.23 -4.77
C PRO A 29 -20.63 -3.32 -3.34
N ASP A 30 -19.86 -4.35 -2.99
CA ASP A 30 -19.27 -4.48 -1.67
C ASP A 30 -17.97 -3.66 -1.56
N GLU A 31 -17.63 -3.24 -0.34
CA GLU A 31 -16.39 -2.54 -0.05
C GLU A 31 -15.18 -3.50 -0.07
N TYR A 32 -14.21 -3.16 -0.90
CA TYR A 32 -12.89 -3.78 -0.92
C TYR A 32 -12.07 -3.27 0.27
N MET A 33 -11.22 -4.12 0.85
CA MET A 33 -10.33 -3.76 1.96
C MET A 33 -9.04 -4.55 1.92
N GLY A 34 -7.93 -3.84 2.06
CA GLY A 34 -6.58 -4.40 2.09
C GLY A 34 -5.61 -3.51 2.87
N PHE A 35 -4.36 -3.96 2.97
CA PHE A 35 -3.27 -3.26 3.65
C PHE A 35 -2.15 -2.95 2.68
N LEU A 36 -1.71 -1.69 2.67
CA LEU A 36 -0.62 -1.24 1.81
C LEU A 36 0.71 -1.79 2.32
N ARG A 37 1.42 -2.52 1.46
CA ARG A 37 2.80 -2.95 1.68
C ARG A 37 3.74 -2.03 0.92
N ALA A 38 4.85 -1.66 1.56
CA ALA A 38 5.86 -0.80 0.98
C ALA A 38 7.22 -1.47 0.88
N GLU A 39 7.99 -1.00 -0.10
CA GLU A 39 9.40 -1.34 -0.30
C GLU A 39 10.25 -0.07 -0.28
N ARG A 40 11.54 -0.22 0.02
CA ARG A 40 12.49 0.89 0.07
C ARG A 40 12.90 1.31 -1.33
N VAL A 41 13.07 2.62 -1.54
CA VAL A 41 13.52 3.18 -2.82
C VAL A 41 14.83 2.55 -3.31
N ASP A 42 15.76 2.21 -2.43
CA ASP A 42 17.03 1.57 -2.83
C ASP A 42 16.92 0.12 -3.30
N ARG A 43 15.71 -0.44 -3.29
CA ARG A 43 15.39 -1.76 -3.84
C ARG A 43 14.44 -1.70 -5.02
N LEU A 44 14.11 -0.51 -5.50
CA LEU A 44 13.25 -0.31 -6.67
C LEU A 44 14.14 0.11 -7.83
N ASP A 45 13.79 -0.35 -9.03
CA ASP A 45 14.41 0.17 -10.24
C ASP A 45 13.64 1.43 -10.65
N ALA A 46 14.08 2.59 -10.16
CA ALA A 46 13.43 3.86 -10.43
C ALA A 46 14.39 5.06 -10.25
N ASP A 47 14.31 6.03 -11.16
CA ASP A 47 15.02 7.30 -11.06
C ASP A 47 14.18 8.32 -10.26
N LEU A 48 14.20 8.17 -8.93
CA LEU A 48 13.46 9.02 -8.00
C LEU A 48 14.39 9.98 -7.26
N ASP A 49 14.02 11.26 -7.21
CA ASP A 49 14.66 12.25 -6.30
C ASP A 49 14.18 12.02 -4.85
N ALA A 50 14.63 10.91 -4.27
CA ALA A 50 14.22 10.41 -2.96
C ALA A 50 15.39 9.80 -2.19
N ARG A 51 15.24 9.65 -0.88
CA ARG A 51 16.28 9.00 -0.06
C ARG A 51 16.17 7.49 -0.21
N SER A 52 17.30 6.80 -0.21
CA SER A 52 17.36 5.33 -0.16
C SER A 52 16.55 4.71 0.98
N SER A 53 16.29 5.44 2.07
CA SER A 53 15.49 4.99 3.21
C SER A 53 13.98 5.20 3.07
N ASP A 54 13.56 6.00 2.10
CA ASP A 54 12.15 6.31 1.85
C ASP A 54 11.44 5.09 1.27
N LEU A 55 10.11 5.09 1.33
CA LEU A 55 9.24 3.95 1.07
C LEU A 55 8.25 4.28 -0.05
N VAL A 56 8.01 3.33 -0.93
CA VAL A 56 6.92 3.37 -1.92
C VAL A 56 5.95 2.24 -1.62
N ALA A 57 4.65 2.52 -1.59
CA ALA A 57 3.62 1.48 -1.49
C ALA A 57 3.54 0.73 -2.84
N VAL A 58 3.91 -0.54 -2.84
CA VAL A 58 4.13 -1.33 -4.08
C VAL A 58 3.17 -2.51 -4.21
N ASP A 59 2.46 -2.87 -3.15
CA ASP A 59 1.60 -4.06 -3.12
C ASP A 59 0.49 -3.91 -2.08
N VAL A 60 -0.54 -4.74 -2.18
CA VAL A 60 -1.68 -4.78 -1.27
C VAL A 60 -1.90 -6.18 -0.71
N LEU A 61 -1.88 -6.27 0.61
CA LEU A 61 -2.21 -7.50 1.30
C LEU A 61 -3.71 -7.58 1.60
N VAL A 62 -4.38 -8.59 1.07
CA VAL A 62 -5.76 -8.94 1.43
C VAL A 62 -5.75 -9.96 2.56
N ILE A 63 -6.51 -9.70 3.62
CA ILE A 63 -6.58 -10.60 4.77
C ILE A 63 -7.71 -11.62 4.58
N PRO A 64 -7.41 -12.94 4.66
CA PRO A 64 -8.43 -13.98 4.58
C PRO A 64 -9.49 -13.84 5.68
N GLY A 65 -10.76 -14.03 5.34
CA GLY A 65 -11.87 -13.92 6.28
C GLY A 65 -12.29 -12.48 6.60
N THR A 66 -11.89 -11.51 5.77
CA THR A 66 -12.48 -10.17 5.74
C THR A 66 -13.96 -10.28 5.39
N THR A 67 -14.82 -9.73 6.23
CA THR A 67 -16.26 -9.65 5.95
C THR A 67 -16.55 -8.29 5.36
N SER A 68 -16.94 -8.25 4.09
CA SER A 68 -17.31 -7.03 3.38
C SER A 68 -18.82 -6.95 3.15
N ASN A 69 -19.31 -5.72 3.07
CA ASN A 69 -20.65 -5.37 2.62
C ASN A 69 -20.59 -3.99 1.95
N PRO A 70 -21.70 -3.43 1.43
CA PRO A 70 -21.64 -2.19 0.66
C PRO A 70 -21.25 -0.91 1.42
N VAL A 71 -21.14 -0.97 2.75
CA VAL A 71 -20.86 0.19 3.60
C VAL A 71 -19.75 -0.03 4.63
N SER A 72 -19.19 -1.24 4.70
CA SER A 72 -18.08 -1.54 5.60
C SER A 72 -17.36 -2.82 5.19
N ALA A 73 -16.05 -2.87 5.38
CA ALA A 73 -15.29 -4.11 5.49
C ALA A 73 -14.67 -4.25 6.88
N THR A 74 -14.73 -5.45 7.47
CA THR A 74 -14.15 -5.73 8.79
C THR A 74 -13.10 -6.82 8.70
N VAL A 75 -11.91 -6.53 9.20
CA VAL A 75 -10.76 -7.44 9.21
C VAL A 75 -10.50 -7.96 10.62
N ARG A 76 -10.00 -9.19 10.72
CA ARG A 76 -9.44 -9.72 11.98
C ARG A 76 -7.99 -9.27 12.12
N GLU A 77 -7.74 -8.27 12.97
CA GLU A 77 -6.42 -7.65 13.17
C GLU A 77 -5.30 -8.65 13.49
N ASN A 78 -5.61 -9.76 14.17
CA ASN A 78 -4.65 -10.81 14.52
C ASN A 78 -4.11 -11.60 13.31
N LEU A 79 -4.67 -11.40 12.12
CA LEU A 79 -4.21 -12.01 10.88
C LEU A 79 -3.36 -11.06 10.03
N VAL A 80 -3.26 -9.78 10.41
CA VAL A 80 -2.36 -8.83 9.74
C VAL A 80 -0.92 -9.18 10.12
N PRO A 81 -0.03 -9.47 9.15
CA PRO A 81 1.37 -9.75 9.42
C PRO A 81 2.01 -8.59 10.18
N ASN A 82 2.68 -8.90 11.29
CA ASN A 82 3.46 -7.94 12.05
C ASN A 82 4.84 -7.75 11.39
N ASP A 83 4.85 -7.32 10.13
CA ASP A 83 6.06 -6.99 9.41
C ASP A 83 6.24 -5.47 9.28
N ASN A 84 7.49 -5.04 9.14
CA ASN A 84 7.82 -3.61 8.98
C ASN A 84 7.52 -3.08 7.57
N ARG A 85 6.76 -3.82 6.76
CA ARG A 85 6.42 -3.46 5.38
C ARG A 85 5.00 -2.93 5.26
N THR A 86 4.11 -3.23 6.21
CA THR A 86 2.76 -2.68 6.23
C THR A 86 2.78 -1.20 6.64
N VAL A 87 2.39 -0.31 5.73
CA VAL A 87 2.44 1.16 5.93
C VAL A 87 1.06 1.81 6.00
N GLY A 88 -0.01 1.04 5.88
CA GLY A 88 -1.32 1.63 5.70
C GLY A 88 -2.45 0.67 5.41
N SER A 89 -3.64 1.24 5.22
CA SER A 89 -4.80 0.52 4.69
C SER A 89 -5.25 1.11 3.37
N VAL A 90 -6.01 0.31 2.62
CA VAL A 90 -6.72 0.77 1.44
C VAL A 90 -8.10 0.13 1.40
N HIS A 91 -9.13 0.93 1.12
CA HIS A 91 -10.50 0.43 0.99
C HIS A 91 -11.30 1.18 -0.07
N SER A 92 -12.44 0.62 -0.48
CA SER A 92 -13.27 1.18 -1.53
C SER A 92 -14.62 1.68 -1.03
N HIS A 93 -15.08 2.81 -1.55
CA HIS A 93 -16.42 3.36 -1.30
C HIS A 93 -17.29 3.16 -2.55
N PRO A 94 -18.23 2.20 -2.54
CA PRO A 94 -19.14 1.93 -3.67
C PRO A 94 -20.01 3.12 -4.06
N ASN A 95 -20.17 4.09 -3.14
CA ASN A 95 -20.92 5.33 -3.35
C ASN A 95 -20.09 6.47 -4.00
N GLY A 96 -18.79 6.26 -4.22
CA GLY A 96 -17.87 7.23 -4.84
C GLY A 96 -17.36 8.35 -3.92
N VAL A 97 -17.72 8.36 -2.64
CA VAL A 97 -17.27 9.40 -1.71
C VAL A 97 -15.80 9.17 -1.34
N LEU A 98 -14.95 10.17 -1.57
CA LEU A 98 -13.54 10.13 -1.18
C LEU A 98 -13.31 10.86 0.14
N ARG A 99 -13.96 10.37 1.19
CA ARG A 99 -13.84 10.92 2.55
C ARG A 99 -14.02 9.80 3.58
N PRO A 100 -13.12 9.69 4.58
CA PRO A 100 -13.26 8.68 5.61
C PRO A 100 -14.53 8.91 6.44
N SER A 101 -15.23 7.81 6.72
CA SER A 101 -16.27 7.75 7.76
C SER A 101 -15.65 7.66 9.16
N ASP A 102 -16.45 7.85 10.22
CA ASP A 102 -15.96 7.63 11.60
C ASP A 102 -15.53 6.16 11.81
N ALA A 103 -16.15 5.21 11.11
CA ALA A 103 -15.76 3.79 11.16
C ALA A 103 -14.43 3.54 10.42
N ASP A 104 -14.18 4.27 9.33
CA ASP A 104 -12.92 4.20 8.59
C ASP A 104 -11.78 4.71 9.49
N LEU A 105 -11.98 5.86 10.16
CA LEU A 105 -11.03 6.42 11.12
C LEU A 105 -10.73 5.47 12.28
N ALA A 106 -11.72 4.70 12.74
CA ALA A 106 -11.51 3.67 13.75
C ALA A 106 -10.69 2.48 13.21
N THR A 107 -10.75 2.22 11.91
CA THR A 107 -9.99 1.16 11.21
C THR A 107 -8.60 1.63 10.79
N PHE A 108 -8.37 2.95 10.74
CA PHE A 108 -7.06 3.53 10.49
C PHE A 108 -6.11 3.12 11.63
N GLY A 109 -5.32 2.08 11.37
CA GLY A 109 -4.28 1.60 12.27
C GLY A 109 -3.13 2.60 12.43
N ASN A 110 -1.97 2.13 12.87
CA ASN A 110 -0.80 3.01 13.08
C ASN A 110 -0.04 3.36 11.80
N GLY A 111 -0.56 2.98 10.62
CA GLY A 111 0.07 3.26 9.34
C GLY A 111 0.12 4.76 9.04
N PRO A 112 1.19 5.27 8.40
CA PRO A 112 1.26 6.67 7.98
C PRO A 112 0.36 7.04 6.78
N VAL A 113 -0.21 6.06 6.07
CA VAL A 113 -1.01 6.28 4.85
C VAL A 113 -2.29 5.46 4.88
N HIS A 114 -3.42 6.06 4.55
CA HIS A 114 -4.69 5.35 4.32
C HIS A 114 -5.29 5.81 3.01
N VAL A 115 -5.59 4.89 2.10
CA VAL A 115 -6.13 5.19 0.77
C VAL A 115 -7.61 4.82 0.71
N ILE A 116 -8.43 5.72 0.18
CA ILE A 116 -9.82 5.44 -0.17
C ILE A 116 -9.94 5.56 -1.68
N VAL A 117 -10.50 4.53 -2.32
CA VAL A 117 -10.90 4.59 -3.73
C VAL A 117 -12.43 4.64 -3.83
N GLY A 118 -12.98 5.30 -4.84
CA GLY A 118 -14.42 5.49 -4.99
C GLY A 118 -14.92 5.03 -6.35
N ALA A 119 -16.16 4.56 -6.44
CA ALA A 119 -16.81 4.37 -7.74
C ALA A 119 -16.87 5.70 -8.53
N PRO A 120 -16.68 5.71 -9.86
CA PRO A 120 -16.58 4.57 -10.78
C PRO A 120 -15.20 3.90 -10.91
N TYR A 121 -14.26 4.16 -9.99
CA TYR A 121 -12.92 3.55 -9.92
C TYR A 121 -12.02 3.91 -11.11
N GLU A 122 -12.19 5.11 -11.66
CA GLU A 122 -11.29 5.67 -12.66
C GLU A 122 -9.95 6.08 -12.03
N ARG A 123 -8.96 6.40 -12.87
CA ARG A 123 -7.58 6.68 -12.43
C ARG A 123 -7.47 7.77 -11.36
N GLY A 124 -8.41 8.72 -11.33
CA GLY A 124 -8.45 9.82 -10.38
C GLY A 124 -9.38 9.60 -9.18
N ASP A 125 -10.11 8.48 -9.12
CA ASP A 125 -11.16 8.25 -8.12
C ASP A 125 -10.58 7.69 -6.82
N TRP A 126 -9.59 8.37 -6.27
CA TRP A 126 -8.97 7.98 -5.02
C TRP A 126 -8.37 9.15 -4.26
N ARG A 127 -8.14 8.97 -2.97
CA ARG A 127 -7.48 9.94 -2.11
C ARG A 127 -6.73 9.25 -0.99
N ALA A 128 -5.56 9.81 -0.64
CA ALA A 128 -4.79 9.40 0.53
C ALA A 128 -5.07 10.32 1.72
N PHE A 129 -5.03 9.71 2.91
CA PHE A 129 -5.23 10.34 4.19
C PHE A 129 -4.13 9.92 5.16
N ASP A 130 -3.85 10.76 6.15
CA ASP A 130 -3.07 10.36 7.31
C ASP A 130 -3.95 9.63 8.34
N ARG A 131 -3.35 9.26 9.47
CA ARG A 131 -4.03 8.55 10.56
C ARG A 131 -5.11 9.38 11.26
N GLN A 132 -5.16 10.70 11.04
CA GLN A 132 -6.19 11.59 11.58
C GLN A 132 -7.35 11.76 10.59
N GLY A 133 -7.25 11.21 9.36
CA GLY A 133 -8.21 11.43 8.30
C GLY A 133 -7.99 12.72 7.53
N GLU A 134 -6.86 13.39 7.74
CA GLU A 134 -6.53 14.60 6.98
C GLU A 134 -5.95 14.20 5.62
N PRO A 135 -6.39 14.84 4.52
CA PRO A 135 -5.84 14.57 3.20
C PRO A 135 -4.32 14.76 3.17
N ARG A 136 -3.62 13.82 2.54
CA ARG A 136 -2.18 13.91 2.31
C ARG A 136 -1.84 13.67 0.85
N ASP A 137 -0.73 14.25 0.41
CA ASP A 137 -0.18 13.95 -0.91
C ASP A 137 0.41 12.53 -0.92
N LEU A 138 0.14 11.83 -2.02
CA LEU A 138 0.73 10.55 -2.34
C LEU A 138 0.83 10.47 -3.88
N PRO A 139 1.97 10.83 -4.48
CA PRO A 139 2.13 10.74 -5.93
C PRO A 139 2.08 9.28 -6.40
N VAL A 140 1.55 9.10 -7.60
CA VAL A 140 1.67 7.85 -8.35
C VAL A 140 3.07 7.83 -8.96
N LEU A 141 3.81 6.77 -8.71
CA LEU A 141 5.18 6.59 -9.18
C LEU A 141 5.26 5.41 -10.15
N ASP A 142 5.97 5.61 -11.25
CA ASP A 142 6.35 4.54 -12.17
C ASP A 142 7.61 3.89 -11.60
N VAL A 143 7.46 2.71 -11.00
CA VAL A 143 8.53 1.97 -10.33
C VAL A 143 8.39 0.49 -10.65
N ASP A 144 9.50 -0.15 -11.01
CA ASP A 144 9.54 -1.59 -11.19
C ASP A 144 10.02 -2.28 -9.90
N LEU A 145 9.38 -3.39 -9.57
CA LEU A 145 9.87 -4.29 -8.53
C LEU A 145 10.97 -5.17 -9.14
N PRO A 146 12.09 -5.40 -8.43
CA PRO A 146 13.12 -6.31 -8.90
C PRO A 146 12.51 -7.71 -9.08
N ASP A 147 12.91 -8.37 -10.17
CA ASP A 147 12.39 -9.69 -10.51
C ASP A 147 12.67 -10.66 -9.35
N PRO A 148 11.66 -11.33 -8.76
CA PRO A 148 11.89 -12.30 -7.71
C PRO A 148 12.85 -13.42 -8.14
N GLU A 149 13.06 -13.65 -9.44
CA GLU A 149 14.06 -14.58 -9.97
C GLU A 149 15.51 -14.11 -9.76
N GLU A 150 15.80 -12.79 -9.69
CA GLU A 150 17.16 -12.29 -9.39
C GLU A 150 17.65 -12.74 -8.01
N PHE A 151 16.74 -12.97 -7.05
CA PHE A 151 17.10 -13.49 -5.73
C PHE A 151 17.57 -14.95 -5.76
N PHE A 152 17.20 -15.71 -6.79
CA PHE A 152 17.55 -17.13 -6.95
C PHE A 152 18.73 -17.36 -7.89
N ASP A 153 19.27 -16.32 -8.53
CA ASP A 153 20.46 -16.43 -9.38
C ASP A 153 21.75 -16.49 -8.54
N PHE A 154 21.86 -17.54 -7.71
CA PHE A 154 23.11 -17.88 -7.05
C PHE A 154 24.05 -18.50 -8.08
N THR A 155 25.15 -17.83 -8.39
CA THR A 155 26.19 -18.45 -9.21
C THR A 155 27.05 -19.37 -8.35
N GLN A 156 27.71 -20.35 -8.96
CA GLN A 156 28.68 -21.20 -8.26
C GLN A 156 29.81 -20.38 -7.61
N ALA A 157 30.13 -19.21 -8.19
CA ALA A 157 31.12 -18.29 -7.66
C ALA A 157 30.69 -17.63 -6.33
N ASP A 158 29.39 -17.43 -6.10
CA ASP A 158 28.87 -16.86 -4.85
C ASP A 158 28.96 -17.87 -3.69
N ILE A 159 28.79 -19.16 -4.00
CA ILE A 159 28.91 -20.27 -3.04
C ILE A 159 30.38 -20.48 -2.64
N ASP A 160 31.29 -20.39 -3.60
CA ASP A 160 32.72 -20.59 -3.37
C ASP A 160 33.37 -19.41 -2.60
N ALA A 161 32.71 -18.25 -2.51
CA ALA A 161 33.20 -17.07 -1.78
C ALA A 161 32.90 -17.10 -0.26
N GLU A 162 32.00 -17.98 0.19
CA GLU A 162 31.63 -18.14 1.62
C GLU A 162 32.33 -19.33 2.32
N LEU A 163 33.17 -20.11 1.63
CA LEU A 163 33.96 -21.23 2.16
C LEU A 163 35.42 -20.85 2.44
#